data_AF-A0A182IXY4-F1
#
_entry.id   AF-A0A182IXY4-F1
#
_cell.length_a   1.000
_cell.length_b   1.000
_cell.length_c   1.000
_cell.angle_alpha   90.00
_cell.angle_beta   90.00
_cell.angle_gamma   90.00
#
_symmetry.space_group_name_H-M   'P 1'
#
loop_
_entity.id
_entity.type
_entity.pdbx_description
1 polymer ?
#
loop_
_entity_poly.entity_id
_entity_poly.type
_entity_poly.pdbx_seq_one_letter_code
_entity_poly.pdbx_strand_id
1 'polypeptide(L)'
;MIVCTNIVKEHFGWVYAFYVPAILSGLVGIVWIWVVSDSPSEHKTITKTEREFIEASFGSTVSKSKAKPPICKALTSLPFVALVLSHYSSFWGLNFFVTQAPKFMNEVLGFNLANAGFLSSLPYLARMFSGFMFGYIGDLLRRKEIMSVTFLRKSFTVFCM
;
A
#
# COMPACT_ATOMS: atom_id res chain seq x y z
N MET A 1 7.40 -5.14 11.28
CA MET A 1 6.58 -5.86 12.27
C MET A 1 7.15 -7.25 12.61
N ILE A 2 7.43 -8.12 11.63
CA ILE A 2 7.96 -9.48 11.85
C ILE A 2 9.34 -9.47 12.55
N VAL A 3 10.25 -8.58 12.13
CA VAL A 3 11.58 -8.46 12.76
C VAL A 3 11.46 -8.01 14.23
N CYS A 4 10.66 -6.98 14.50
CA CYS A 4 10.40 -6.50 15.87
C CYS A 4 9.75 -7.56 16.75
N THR A 5 8.83 -8.36 16.22
CA THR A 5 8.19 -9.44 16.99
C THR A 5 9.16 -10.58 17.29
N ASN A 6 10.09 -10.92 16.39
CA ASN A 6 11.10 -11.93 16.68
C ASN A 6 12.05 -11.49 17.81
N ILE A 7 12.51 -10.23 17.79
CA ILE A 7 13.38 -9.67 18.85
C ILE A 7 12.66 -9.66 20.21
N VAL A 8 11.38 -9.28 20.22
CA VAL A 8 10.56 -9.24 21.44
C VAL A 8 10.26 -10.64 21.98
N LYS A 9 10.03 -11.63 21.10
CA LYS A 9 9.84 -13.03 21.52
C LYS A 9 11.07 -13.59 22.23
N GLU A 10 12.25 -13.30 21.72
CA GLU A 10 13.52 -13.82 22.23
C GLU A 10 13.87 -13.27 23.62
N HIS A 11 13.52 -12.00 23.90
CA HIS A 11 13.91 -11.32 25.14
C HIS A 11 12.78 -11.21 26.19
N PHE A 12 11.52 -11.09 25.78
CA PHE A 12 10.39 -10.82 26.68
C PHE A 12 9.33 -11.93 26.68
N GLY A 13 9.44 -12.92 25.78
CA GLY A 13 8.52 -14.04 25.67
C GLY A 13 7.38 -13.80 24.66
N TRP A 14 6.70 -14.89 24.28
CA TRP A 14 5.79 -14.91 23.13
C TRP A 14 4.60 -13.95 23.24
N VAL A 15 4.17 -13.70 24.47
CA VAL A 15 3.00 -12.89 24.81
C VAL A 15 3.17 -11.42 24.40
N TYR A 16 4.39 -10.86 24.57
CA TYR A 16 4.68 -9.47 24.20
C TYR A 16 4.70 -9.24 22.69
N ALA A 17 4.81 -10.31 21.89
CA ALA A 17 4.67 -10.22 20.45
C ALA A 17 3.28 -9.75 20.01
N PHE A 18 2.26 -9.87 20.87
CA PHE A 18 0.89 -9.41 20.61
C PHE A 18 0.62 -8.05 21.25
N TYR A 19 1.10 -7.83 22.48
CA TYR A 19 0.87 -6.57 23.18
C TYR A 19 1.58 -5.38 22.52
N VAL A 20 2.83 -5.54 22.06
CA VAL A 20 3.59 -4.42 21.47
C VAL A 20 2.92 -3.89 20.19
N PRO A 21 2.56 -4.72 19.18
CA PRO A 21 1.81 -4.23 18.03
C PRO A 21 0.43 -3.66 18.40
N ALA A 22 -0.29 -4.26 19.35
CA ALA A 22 -1.62 -3.80 19.75
C ALA A 22 -1.58 -2.39 20.36
N ILE A 23 -0.62 -2.12 21.25
CA ILE A 23 -0.43 -0.78 21.84
C ILE A 23 -0.03 0.23 20.76
N LEU A 24 0.91 -0.13 19.88
CA LEU A 24 1.34 0.75 18.79
C LEU A 24 0.17 1.10 17.85
N SER A 25 -0.62 0.11 17.45
CA SER A 25 -1.82 0.32 16.64
C SER A 25 -2.86 1.18 17.35
N GLY A 26 -3.04 1.00 18.67
CA GLY A 26 -3.92 1.83 19.48
C GLY A 26 -3.49 3.29 19.52
N LEU A 27 -2.19 3.56 19.72
CA LEU A 27 -1.63 4.92 19.72
C LEU A 27 -1.81 5.59 18.35
N VAL A 28 -1.52 4.87 17.26
CA VAL A 28 -1.73 5.38 15.89
C VAL A 28 -3.21 5.65 15.63
N GLY A 29 -4.11 4.77 16.12
CA GLY A 29 -5.56 4.97 16.01
C GLY A 29 -6.04 6.22 16.76
N ILE A 30 -5.50 6.48 17.95
CA ILE A 30 -5.80 7.71 18.69
C ILE A 30 -5.34 8.93 17.88
N VAL A 31 -4.09 8.95 17.42
CA VAL A 31 -3.58 10.06 16.58
C VAL A 31 -4.43 10.24 15.33
N TRP A 32 -4.85 9.15 14.68
CA TRP A 32 -5.70 9.19 13.50
C TRP A 32 -7.04 9.89 13.76
N ILE A 33 -7.72 9.58 14.87
CA ILE A 33 -8.99 10.21 15.24
C ILE A 33 -8.82 11.72 15.49
N TRP A 34 -7.65 12.15 15.97
CA TRP A 34 -7.37 13.56 16.22
C TRP A 34 -6.99 14.34 14.96
N VAL A 35 -6.31 13.69 14.00
CA VAL A 35 -5.74 14.35 12.83
C VAL A 35 -6.65 14.27 11.61
N VAL A 36 -7.42 13.20 11.44
CA VAL A 36 -8.18 12.94 10.21
C VAL A 36 -9.64 13.39 10.38
N SER A 37 -10.17 14.08 9.37
CA SER A 37 -11.57 14.49 9.29
C SER A 37 -12.17 14.05 7.97
N ASP A 38 -13.44 13.65 7.97
CA ASP A 38 -14.12 13.04 6.81
C ASP A 38 -14.38 14.02 5.66
N SER A 39 -14.39 15.32 5.96
CA SER A 39 -14.51 16.36 4.94
C SER A 39 -13.49 17.48 5.14
N PRO A 40 -12.94 18.07 4.04
CA PRO A 40 -12.12 19.27 4.14
C PRO A 40 -12.83 20.43 4.84
N SER A 41 -14.17 20.43 4.80
CA SER A 41 -15.03 21.41 5.48
C SER A 41 -15.10 21.25 7.00
N GLU A 42 -14.86 20.05 7.54
CA GLU A 42 -14.88 19.76 8.99
C GLU A 42 -13.48 19.75 9.61
N HIS A 43 -12.44 19.85 8.77
CA HIS A 43 -11.05 19.82 9.23
C HIS A 43 -10.69 21.11 9.97
N LYS A 44 -10.42 21.02 11.28
CA LYS A 44 -10.20 22.18 12.16
C LYS A 44 -8.91 22.97 11.87
N THR A 45 -7.94 22.33 11.22
CA THR A 45 -6.57 22.88 11.05
C THR A 45 -6.27 23.34 9.62
N ILE A 46 -7.23 23.27 8.69
CA ILE A 46 -6.97 23.61 7.27
C ILE A 46 -6.99 25.13 7.05
N THR A 47 -6.07 25.63 6.23
CA THR A 47 -6.04 27.05 5.85
C THR A 47 -7.12 27.34 4.81
N LYS A 48 -7.76 28.51 4.87
CA LYS A 48 -8.82 28.91 3.92
C LYS A 48 -8.38 28.81 2.45
N THR A 49 -7.15 29.21 2.15
CA THR A 49 -6.56 29.13 0.80
C THR A 49 -6.41 27.69 0.31
N GLU A 50 -5.98 26.77 1.17
CA GLU A 50 -5.85 25.35 0.85
C GLU A 50 -7.22 24.71 0.66
N ARG A 51 -8.19 25.07 1.51
CA ARG A 51 -9.57 24.61 1.38
C ARG A 51 -10.19 25.05 0.06
N GLU A 52 -10.07 26.32 -0.31
CA GLU A 52 -10.57 26.85 -1.57
C GLU A 52 -9.89 26.20 -2.77
N PHE A 53 -8.57 25.95 -2.70
CA PHE A 53 -7.84 25.22 -3.75
C PHE A 53 -8.36 23.79 -3.94
N ILE A 54 -8.60 23.07 -2.83
CA ILE A 54 -9.11 21.70 -2.85
C ILE A 54 -10.54 21.67 -3.38
N GLU A 55 -11.43 22.53 -2.86
CA GLU A 55 -12.82 22.63 -3.32
C GLU A 55 -12.91 23.03 -4.80
N ALA A 56 -12.06 23.95 -5.28
CA ALA A 56 -11.96 24.31 -6.70
C ALA A 56 -11.44 23.16 -7.56
N SER A 57 -10.48 22.37 -7.06
CA SER A 57 -9.92 21.20 -7.75
C SER A 57 -10.92 20.05 -7.88
N PHE A 58 -11.91 19.96 -6.98
CA PHE A 58 -12.98 18.97 -7.02
C PHE A 58 -14.14 19.32 -7.99
N GLY A 59 -14.05 20.44 -8.70
CA GLY A 59 -15.05 21.04 -9.60
C GLY A 59 -16.18 20.09 -10.07
N SER A 60 -17.42 20.43 -9.70
CA SER A 60 -18.69 19.88 -10.23
C SER A 60 -18.86 18.34 -10.29
N THR A 61 -17.96 17.55 -9.71
CA THR A 61 -17.97 16.07 -9.82
C THR A 61 -18.73 15.42 -8.66
N VAL A 62 -18.96 16.16 -7.57
CA VAL A 62 -19.80 15.70 -6.46
C VAL A 62 -21.26 15.95 -6.82
N SER A 63 -21.83 15.07 -7.64
CA SER A 63 -23.29 14.99 -7.76
C SER A 63 -23.85 14.68 -6.37
N LYS A 64 -24.65 15.59 -5.81
CA LYS A 64 -25.43 15.36 -4.57
C LYS A 64 -26.49 14.26 -4.73
N SER A 65 -26.64 13.70 -5.93
CA SER A 65 -27.51 12.56 -6.17
C SER A 65 -26.81 11.27 -5.77
N LYS A 66 -27.42 10.53 -4.84
CA LYS A 66 -27.04 9.14 -4.50
C LYS A 66 -27.37 8.21 -5.68
N ALA A 67 -26.66 8.37 -6.79
CA ALA A 67 -26.74 7.42 -7.89
C ALA A 67 -26.09 6.11 -7.42
N LYS A 68 -26.84 5.00 -7.50
CA LYS A 68 -26.25 3.68 -7.22
C LYS A 68 -25.13 3.44 -8.23
N PRO A 69 -23.89 3.16 -7.78
CA PRO A 69 -22.80 2.89 -8.71
C PRO A 69 -23.17 1.66 -9.57
N PRO A 70 -22.90 1.67 -10.88
CA PRO A 70 -23.25 0.57 -11.78
C PRO A 70 -22.27 -0.61 -11.59
N ILE A 71 -22.40 -1.31 -10.45
CA ILE A 71 -21.48 -2.36 -10.01
C ILE A 71 -21.34 -3.46 -11.07
N CYS A 72 -22.44 -3.99 -11.61
CA CYS A 72 -22.37 -5.06 -12.60
C CYS A 72 -21.64 -4.65 -13.89
N LYS A 73 -21.83 -3.40 -14.35
CA LYS A 73 -21.12 -2.91 -15.54
C LYS A 73 -19.64 -2.65 -15.27
N ALA A 74 -19.29 -2.24 -14.05
CA ALA A 74 -17.91 -2.07 -13.63
C ALA A 74 -17.17 -3.41 -13.55
N LEU A 75 -17.80 -4.44 -12.97
CA LEU A 75 -17.23 -5.79 -12.83
C LEU A 75 -16.95 -6.47 -14.17
N THR A 76 -17.77 -6.25 -15.19
CA THR A 76 -17.58 -6.83 -16.53
C THR A 76 -16.67 -5.99 -17.43
N SER A 77 -16.16 -4.85 -16.95
CA SER A 77 -15.29 -4.00 -17.77
C SER A 77 -13.90 -4.61 -17.93
N LEU A 78 -13.36 -4.57 -19.16
CA LEU A 78 -12.02 -5.08 -19.47
C LEU A 78 -10.91 -4.46 -18.58
N PRO A 79 -10.92 -3.14 -18.28
CA PRO A 79 -9.94 -2.55 -17.38
C PRO A 79 -10.02 -3.10 -15.94
N PHE A 80 -11.23 -3.40 -15.46
CA PHE A 80 -11.42 -3.97 -14.13
C PHE A 80 -10.88 -5.40 -14.05
N VAL A 81 -11.20 -6.25 -15.03
CA VAL A 81 -10.69 -7.63 -15.07
C VAL A 81 -9.16 -7.65 -15.17
N ALA A 82 -8.58 -6.78 -16.02
CA ALA A 82 -7.14 -6.64 -16.12
C ALA A 82 -6.50 -6.24 -14.78
N LEU A 83 -7.09 -5.27 -14.08
CA LEU A 83 -6.61 -4.81 -12.77
C LEU A 83 -6.70 -5.91 -11.70
N VAL A 84 -7.80 -6.66 -11.66
CA VAL A 84 -7.97 -7.78 -10.74
C VAL A 84 -6.93 -8.86 -10.99
N LEU A 85 -6.71 -9.23 -12.26
CA LEU A 85 -5.74 -10.25 -12.62
C LEU A 85 -4.31 -9.81 -12.28
N SER A 86 -3.95 -8.55 -12.57
CA SER A 86 -2.64 -7.99 -12.19
C SER A 86 -2.44 -7.97 -10.68
N HIS A 87 -3.44 -7.54 -9.90
CA HIS A 87 -3.38 -7.58 -8.44
C HIS A 87 -3.21 -9.01 -7.92
N TYR A 88 -3.95 -9.95 -8.49
CA TYR A 88 -3.89 -11.35 -8.10
C TYR A 88 -2.51 -11.95 -8.41
N SER A 89 -1.97 -11.73 -9.61
CA SER A 89 -0.64 -12.23 -9.98
C SER A 89 0.46 -11.67 -9.10
N SER A 90 0.41 -10.38 -8.79
CA SER A 90 1.42 -9.74 -7.95
C SER A 90 1.32 -10.18 -6.50
N PHE A 91 0.09 -10.33 -5.97
CA PHE A 91 -0.12 -10.88 -4.64
C PHE A 91 0.35 -12.33 -4.54
N TRP A 92 -0.02 -13.17 -5.52
CA TRP A 92 0.41 -14.57 -5.57
C TRP A 92 1.93 -14.68 -5.70
N GLY A 93 2.57 -13.93 -6.60
CA GLY A 93 4.01 -13.95 -6.79
C GLY A 93 4.79 -13.54 -5.53
N LEU A 94 4.32 -12.50 -4.83
CA LEU A 94 4.92 -12.09 -3.56
C LEU A 94 4.78 -13.19 -2.48
N ASN A 95 3.59 -13.77 -2.34
CA ASN A 95 3.36 -14.86 -1.36
C ASN A 95 4.15 -16.11 -1.71
N PHE A 96 4.24 -16.46 -2.99
CA PHE A 96 5.06 -17.57 -3.46
C PHE A 96 6.52 -17.36 -3.06
N PHE A 97 7.07 -16.17 -3.33
CA PHE A 97 8.46 -15.87 -2.98
C PHE A 97 8.68 -15.92 -1.45
N VAL A 98 7.80 -15.30 -0.67
CA VAL A 98 7.91 -15.28 0.80
C VAL A 98 7.81 -16.68 1.41
N THR A 99 7.01 -17.58 0.82
CA THR A 99 6.79 -18.93 1.36
C THR A 99 7.83 -19.94 0.86
N GLN A 100 8.27 -19.84 -0.39
CA GLN A 100 9.20 -20.80 -1.00
C GLN A 100 10.66 -20.43 -0.79
N ALA A 101 11.02 -19.13 -0.72
CA ALA A 101 12.42 -18.72 -0.55
C ALA A 101 13.06 -19.29 0.73
N PRO A 102 12.39 -19.28 1.92
CA PRO A 102 12.96 -19.90 3.11
C PRO A 102 13.10 -21.42 3.00
N LYS A 103 12.12 -22.10 2.35
CA LYS A 103 12.17 -23.55 2.13
C LYS A 103 13.33 -23.93 1.23
N PHE A 104 13.49 -23.24 0.10
CA PHE A 104 14.58 -23.46 -0.84
C PHE A 104 15.96 -23.25 -0.19
N MET A 105 16.13 -22.18 0.58
CA MET A 105 17.38 -21.91 1.30
C MET A 105 17.74 -22.99 2.33
N ASN A 106 16.75 -23.61 2.95
CA ASN A 106 16.96 -24.63 3.97
C ASN A 106 17.16 -26.03 3.39
N GLU A 107 16.29 -26.46 2.48
CA GLU A 107 16.29 -27.81 1.93
C GLU A 107 17.38 -28.01 0.86
N VAL A 108 17.66 -26.98 0.06
CA VAL A 108 18.60 -27.08 -1.07
C VAL A 108 19.98 -26.51 -0.74
N LEU A 109 20.04 -25.35 -0.09
CA LEU A 109 21.32 -24.71 0.25
C LEU A 109 21.85 -25.05 1.65
N GLY A 110 21.06 -25.71 2.51
CA GLY A 110 21.48 -26.12 3.86
C GLY A 110 21.75 -24.96 4.83
N PHE A 111 21.33 -23.73 4.51
CA PHE A 111 21.51 -22.58 5.41
C PHE A 111 20.54 -22.65 6.60
N ASN A 112 21.04 -22.25 7.77
CA ASN A 112 20.27 -22.28 9.02
C ASN A 112 19.12 -21.26 8.97
N LEU A 113 17.90 -21.74 9.23
CA LEU A 113 16.63 -21.00 9.12
C LEU A 113 16.46 -19.90 10.20
N ALA A 114 17.50 -19.66 11.02
CA ALA A 114 17.52 -18.71 12.14
C ALA A 114 17.21 -17.26 11.71
N ASN A 115 17.49 -16.88 10.46
CA ASN A 115 17.21 -15.55 9.93
C ASN A 115 15.94 -15.48 9.05
N ALA A 116 15.04 -16.46 9.14
CA ALA A 116 13.80 -16.47 8.33
C ALA A 116 13.00 -15.17 8.44
N GLY A 117 12.96 -14.55 9.63
CA GLY A 117 12.30 -13.26 9.82
C GLY A 117 12.90 -12.11 8.99
N PHE A 118 14.22 -12.12 8.77
CA PHE A 118 14.91 -11.15 7.92
C PHE A 118 14.63 -11.43 6.44
N LEU A 119 14.78 -12.69 6.01
CA LEU A 119 14.57 -13.08 4.62
C LEU A 119 13.11 -12.85 4.18
N SER A 120 12.14 -13.15 5.04
CA SER A 120 10.73 -12.88 4.75
C SER A 120 10.40 -11.39 4.71
N SER A 121 11.20 -10.52 5.34
CA SER A 121 10.99 -9.06 5.29
C SER A 121 11.57 -8.38 4.04
N LEU A 122 12.58 -9.01 3.42
CA LEU A 122 13.32 -8.46 2.27
C LEU A 122 12.41 -8.15 1.05
N PRO A 123 11.48 -9.03 0.63
CA PRO A 123 10.62 -8.75 -0.53
C PRO A 123 9.68 -7.57 -0.28
N TYR A 124 9.20 -7.41 0.95
CA TYR A 124 8.35 -6.28 1.32
C TYR A 124 9.12 -4.96 1.34
N LEU A 125 10.36 -4.97 1.84
CA LEU A 125 11.25 -3.80 1.79
C LEU A 125 11.58 -3.42 0.34
N ALA A 126 11.95 -4.39 -0.48
CA ALA A 126 12.20 -4.16 -1.90
C ALA A 126 10.96 -3.57 -2.60
N ARG A 127 9.76 -4.10 -2.32
CA ARG A 127 8.50 -3.55 -2.81
C ARG A 127 8.27 -2.11 -2.37
N MET A 128 8.56 -1.77 -1.11
CA MET A 128 8.44 -0.42 -0.57
C MET A 128 9.36 0.56 -1.31
N PHE A 129 10.65 0.25 -1.44
CA PHE A 129 11.61 1.12 -2.13
C PHE A 129 11.26 1.28 -3.61
N SER A 130 10.90 0.19 -4.29
CA SER A 130 10.44 0.25 -5.68
C SER A 130 9.22 1.17 -5.82
N GLY A 131 8.24 1.08 -4.92
CA GLY A 131 7.07 1.97 -4.92
C GLY A 131 7.42 3.46 -4.84
N PHE A 132 8.34 3.84 -3.95
CA PHE A 132 8.81 5.22 -3.86
C PHE A 132 9.57 5.67 -5.11
N MET A 133 10.46 4.82 -5.63
CA MET A 133 11.23 5.12 -6.84
C MET A 133 10.34 5.30 -8.06
N PHE A 134 9.43 4.35 -8.31
CA PHE A 134 8.49 4.46 -9.41
C PHE A 134 7.57 5.66 -9.22
N GLY A 135 7.02 5.89 -8.02
CA GLY A 135 6.20 7.07 -7.72
C GLY A 135 6.90 8.39 -8.06
N TYR A 136 8.15 8.54 -7.63
CA TYR A 136 8.98 9.71 -7.95
C TYR A 136 9.23 9.86 -9.46
N ILE A 137 9.61 8.76 -10.13
CA ILE A 137 9.80 8.74 -11.59
C ILE A 137 8.49 9.11 -12.30
N GLY A 138 7.34 8.64 -11.81
CA GLY A 138 6.02 8.90 -12.38
C GLY A 138 5.65 10.37 -12.31
N ASP A 139 5.88 11.00 -11.16
CA ASP A 139 5.67 12.43 -10.99
C ASP A 139 6.62 13.25 -11.86
N LEU A 140 7.89 12.83 -12.01
CA LEU A 140 8.83 13.49 -12.92
C LEU A 140 8.40 13.37 -14.38
N LEU A 141 8.02 12.17 -14.83
CA LEU A 141 7.56 11.93 -16.21
C LEU A 141 6.29 12.71 -16.52
N ARG A 142 5.37 12.80 -15.54
CA ARG A 142 4.14 13.59 -15.67
C ARG A 142 4.42 15.09 -15.73
N ARG A 143 5.29 15.61 -14.87
CA ARG A 143 5.64 17.06 -14.84
C ARG A 143 6.36 17.51 -16.10
N LYS A 144 7.13 16.63 -16.74
CA LYS A 144 7.86 16.93 -17.98
C LYS A 144 7.05 16.67 -19.25
N GLU A 145 5.78 16.24 -19.13
CA GLU A 145 4.88 15.91 -20.25
C GLU A 145 5.47 14.97 -21.31
N ILE A 146 6.46 14.15 -20.93
CA ILE A 146 7.18 13.26 -21.85
C ILE A 146 6.26 12.15 -22.37
N MET A 147 5.17 11.86 -21.65
CA MET A 147 4.34 10.69 -21.85
C MET A 147 2.86 11.02 -21.61
N SER A 148 1.98 10.47 -22.48
CA SER A 148 0.53 10.58 -22.28
C SER A 148 0.10 9.98 -20.95
N VAL A 149 -0.79 10.68 -20.23
CA VAL A 149 -1.34 10.27 -18.93
C VAL A 149 -1.90 8.84 -18.95
N THR A 150 -2.50 8.44 -20.08
CA THR A 150 -3.08 7.10 -20.24
C THR A 150 -2.02 6.01 -20.33
N PHE A 151 -0.91 6.28 -21.03
CA PHE A 151 0.20 5.32 -21.14
C PHE A 151 0.98 5.24 -19.82
N LEU A 152 1.19 6.38 -19.14
CA LEU A 152 1.79 6.42 -17.82
C LEU A 152 0.99 5.58 -16.81
N ARG A 153 -0.34 5.79 -16.72
CA ARG A 153 -1.21 5.01 -15.81
C ARG A 153 -1.19 3.51 -16.09
N LYS A 154 -1.18 3.11 -17.36
CA LYS A 154 -1.11 1.69 -17.75
C LYS A 154 0.22 1.05 -17.36
N SER A 155 1.34 1.71 -17.67
CA SER A 155 2.67 1.22 -17.32
C SER A 155 2.85 1.11 -15.81
N PHE A 156 2.41 2.11 -15.05
CA PHE A 156 2.51 2.10 -13.59
C PHE A 156 1.71 0.98 -12.94
N THR A 157 0.53 0.66 -13.49
CA THR A 157 -0.29 -0.45 -13.00
C THR A 157 0.40 -1.81 -13.22
N VAL A 158 1.18 -1.96 -14.29
CA VAL A 158 1.90 -3.20 -14.60
C VAL A 158 3.22 -3.32 -13.83
N PHE A 159 3.97 -2.22 -13.66
CA PHE A 159 5.31 -2.24 -13.07
C PHE A 159 5.33 -2.05 -11.54
N CYS A 160 4.34 -1.36 -10.97
CA CYS A 160 4.34 -1.03 -9.55
C CYS A 160 3.54 -2.01 -8.68
N MET A 161 2.64 -2.82 -9.27
CA MET A 161 1.83 -3.80 -8.54
C MET A 161 2.59 -5.08 -8.26
#